data_AF-A0AAF0HNB3-F1
#
_entry.id   AF-A0AAF0HNB3-F1
#
_cell.length_a   1.000
_cell.length_b   1.000
_cell.length_c   1.000
_cell.angle_alpha   90.00
_cell.angle_beta   90.00
_cell.angle_gamma   90.00
#
_symmetry.space_group_name_H-M   'P 1'
#
loop_
_entity.id
_entity.type
_entity.pdbx_description
1 polymer ?
#
loop_
_entity_poly.entity_id
_entity_poly.type
_entity_poly.pdbx_seq_one_letter_code
_entity_poly.pdbx_strand_id
1 'polypeptide(L)'
;MIFFSSASKYPYASKASADFFNDLRDNNYNNIVMFVTGHGCPQGLDAKNPITPHQLLKALKGAPNLNNAIVYFGQCYAGTFNFVGAGKRKDGEPEVVLIGATNLTESLSIATTETFLDGDEFPWTANIFLLHVFKWMSKPSDIDGDGRYTVMDSYKHAGIFTNFVNKKTKTDMFGEIINMHAECNKLMALASSGTGNWIIDTTNELNYKAKKTQLQNLLIAHHTHQECWILNARPAQKIEF
;
A
#
# COMPACT_ATOMS: atom_id res chain seq x y z
N MET A 1 -1.89 -14.00 -20.97
CA MET A 1 -1.40 -12.61 -21.05
C MET A 1 -2.61 -11.71 -20.94
N ILE A 2 -2.72 -10.90 -19.88
CA ILE A 2 -3.85 -9.97 -19.67
C ILE A 2 -3.37 -8.60 -20.12
N PHE A 3 -4.06 -8.00 -21.10
CA PHE A 3 -3.83 -6.64 -21.57
C PHE A 3 -4.65 -5.67 -20.71
N PHE A 4 -4.00 -4.68 -20.11
CA PHE A 4 -4.65 -3.55 -19.45
C PHE A 4 -4.54 -2.32 -20.36
N SER A 5 -5.67 -1.72 -20.75
CA SER A 5 -5.71 -0.48 -21.55
C SER A 5 -6.78 0.51 -21.11
N SER A 6 -7.55 0.23 -20.06
CA SER A 6 -8.70 1.07 -19.66
C SER A 6 -8.29 2.49 -19.22
N ALA A 7 -7.03 2.71 -18.85
CA ALA A 7 -6.53 4.00 -18.39
C ALA A 7 -5.24 4.47 -19.11
N SER A 8 -4.81 3.79 -20.18
CA SER A 8 -3.57 4.11 -20.90
C SER A 8 -3.70 3.83 -22.39
N LYS A 9 -3.09 4.70 -23.21
CA LYS A 9 -2.94 4.48 -24.66
C LYS A 9 -1.89 3.42 -25.00
N TYR A 10 -1.14 2.94 -24.01
CA TYR A 10 -0.07 1.95 -24.18
C TYR A 10 -0.51 0.59 -23.64
N PRO A 11 -0.72 -0.42 -24.50
CA PRO A 11 -1.05 -1.76 -24.04
C PRO A 11 0.13 -2.34 -23.28
N TYR A 12 -0.11 -2.81 -22.05
CA TYR A 12 0.90 -3.47 -21.24
C TYR A 12 0.60 -4.97 -21.09
N ALA A 13 1.60 -5.79 -21.40
CA ALA A 13 1.55 -7.23 -21.16
C ALA A 13 2.07 -7.52 -19.74
N SER A 14 1.18 -7.97 -18.86
CA SER A 14 1.55 -8.45 -17.53
C SER A 14 2.48 -9.67 -17.60
N LYS A 15 3.57 -9.63 -16.83
CA LYS A 15 4.54 -10.73 -16.65
C LYS A 15 4.55 -11.22 -15.20
N ALA A 16 5.14 -12.38 -14.94
CA ALA A 16 5.31 -12.86 -13.57
C ALA A 16 6.39 -12.04 -12.85
N SER A 17 6.26 -11.86 -11.53
CA SER A 17 7.26 -11.12 -10.73
C SER A 17 8.66 -11.75 -10.77
N ALA A 18 8.79 -13.04 -11.12
CA ALA A 18 10.07 -13.68 -11.35
C ALA A 18 10.80 -13.14 -12.58
N ASP A 19 10.05 -12.73 -13.61
CA ASP A 19 10.60 -12.22 -14.87
C ASP A 19 11.30 -10.87 -14.67
N PHE A 20 10.86 -10.07 -13.70
CA PHE A 20 11.51 -8.81 -13.32
C PHE A 20 13.01 -8.99 -13.04
N PHE A 21 13.39 -10.06 -12.34
CA PHE A 21 14.80 -10.32 -12.00
C PHE A 21 15.64 -10.75 -13.20
N ASN A 22 15.01 -11.30 -14.23
CA ASN A 22 15.68 -11.62 -15.49
C ASN A 22 15.82 -10.35 -16.32
N ASP A 23 14.72 -9.61 -16.50
CA ASP A 23 14.71 -8.34 -17.24
C ASP A 23 15.73 -7.34 -16.67
N LEU A 24 15.91 -7.31 -15.34
CA LEU A 24 16.86 -6.41 -14.69
C LEU A 24 18.34 -6.74 -14.99
N ARG A 25 18.68 -7.99 -15.35
CA ARG A 25 20.05 -8.37 -15.72
C ARG A 25 20.49 -7.77 -17.04
N ASP A 26 19.54 -7.50 -17.92
CA ASP A 26 19.76 -6.93 -19.24
C ASP A 26 19.38 -5.44 -19.29
N ASN A 27 19.32 -4.77 -18.13
CA ASN A 27 18.92 -3.37 -18.02
C ASN A 27 19.89 -2.43 -18.78
N ASN A 28 19.33 -1.55 -19.61
CA ASN A 28 20.08 -0.44 -20.23
C ASN A 28 19.65 0.93 -19.72
N TYR A 29 18.65 1.00 -18.84
CA TYR A 29 18.09 2.27 -18.37
C TYR A 29 18.85 2.82 -17.17
N ASN A 30 19.08 4.13 -17.18
CA ASN A 30 19.77 4.82 -16.09
C ASN A 30 18.92 4.97 -14.83
N ASN A 31 17.60 4.89 -14.94
CA ASN A 31 16.66 5.12 -13.84
C ASN A 31 15.53 4.10 -13.88
N ILE A 32 15.13 3.64 -12.70
CA ILE A 32 13.92 2.82 -12.50
C ILE A 32 13.06 3.47 -11.44
N VAL A 33 11.76 3.61 -11.74
CA VAL A 33 10.72 3.93 -10.75
C VAL A 33 9.75 2.76 -10.71
N MET A 34 9.54 2.19 -9.52
CA MET A 34 8.71 1.01 -9.32
C MET A 34 7.64 1.26 -8.27
N PHE A 35 6.41 0.88 -8.59
CA PHE A 35 5.28 0.88 -7.66
C PHE A 35 4.89 -0.57 -7.39
N VAL A 36 4.98 -0.96 -6.13
CA VAL A 36 4.67 -2.32 -5.69
C VAL A 36 3.35 -2.30 -4.93
N THR A 37 2.37 -2.99 -5.49
CA THR A 37 1.03 -3.17 -4.92
C THR A 37 0.67 -4.65 -4.88
N GLY A 38 -0.18 -5.04 -3.94
CA GLY A 38 -0.53 -6.44 -3.68
C GLY A 38 -0.38 -6.81 -2.20
N HIS A 39 -0.26 -8.11 -1.94
CA HIS A 39 -0.08 -8.61 -0.58
C HIS A 39 1.39 -8.56 -0.15
N GLY A 40 1.59 -8.27 1.13
CA GLY A 40 2.88 -8.42 1.79
C GLY A 40 2.79 -9.50 2.86
N CYS A 41 3.93 -10.12 3.14
CA CYS A 41 4.09 -11.11 4.19
C CYS A 41 5.26 -10.72 5.10
N PRO A 42 5.45 -11.37 6.26
CA PRO A 42 6.59 -11.09 7.14
C PRO A 42 7.97 -11.23 6.47
N GLN A 43 8.06 -11.96 5.35
CA GLN A 43 9.29 -12.17 4.59
C GLN A 43 9.51 -11.13 3.47
N GLY A 44 8.55 -10.26 3.14
CA GLY A 44 8.66 -9.24 2.10
C GLY A 44 7.43 -9.17 1.19
N LEU A 45 7.64 -9.11 -0.14
CA LEU A 45 6.54 -9.12 -1.11
C LEU A 45 5.98 -10.54 -1.21
N ASP A 46 4.67 -10.67 -1.07
CA ASP A 46 4.01 -11.98 -1.15
C ASP A 46 3.98 -12.48 -2.60
N ALA A 47 4.31 -13.75 -2.77
CA ALA A 47 4.37 -14.46 -4.04
C ALA A 47 4.51 -15.95 -3.74
N LYS A 48 4.38 -16.81 -4.77
CA LYS A 48 4.65 -18.26 -4.63
C LYS A 48 5.97 -18.54 -3.90
N ASN A 49 6.99 -17.74 -4.19
CA ASN A 49 8.21 -17.62 -3.39
C ASN A 49 8.33 -16.14 -2.99
N PRO A 50 8.22 -15.79 -1.70
CA PRO A 50 8.28 -14.40 -1.26
C PRO A 50 9.55 -13.69 -1.74
N ILE A 51 9.38 -12.45 -2.23
CA ILE A 51 10.51 -11.61 -2.63
C ILE A 51 11.02 -10.88 -1.40
N THR A 52 12.19 -11.27 -0.93
CA THR A 52 12.78 -10.73 0.31
C THR A 52 13.39 -9.34 0.10
N PRO A 53 13.50 -8.52 1.17
CA PRO A 53 14.23 -7.25 1.12
C PRO A 53 15.66 -7.36 0.61
N HIS A 54 16.38 -8.42 1.02
CA HIS A 54 17.75 -8.66 0.56
C HIS A 54 17.78 -8.98 -0.94
N GLN A 55 16.89 -9.86 -1.41
CA GLN A 55 16.82 -10.24 -2.82
C GLN A 55 16.56 -9.02 -3.71
N LEU A 56 15.57 -8.20 -3.37
CA LEU A 56 15.23 -7.01 -4.16
C LEU A 56 16.37 -5.99 -4.15
N LEU A 57 16.92 -5.67 -2.97
CA LEU A 57 18.01 -4.70 -2.88
C LEU A 57 19.24 -5.17 -3.66
N LYS A 58 19.63 -6.45 -3.52
CA LYS A 58 20.77 -7.02 -4.24
C LYS A 58 20.56 -6.96 -5.75
N ALA A 59 19.35 -7.23 -6.22
CA ALA A 59 19.02 -7.17 -7.64
C ALA A 59 19.15 -5.73 -8.18
N LEU A 60 18.57 -4.75 -7.48
CA LEU A 60 18.66 -3.33 -7.88
C LEU A 60 20.11 -2.82 -7.87
N LYS A 61 20.88 -3.14 -6.83
CA LYS A 61 22.30 -2.74 -6.74
C LYS A 61 23.20 -3.41 -7.78
N GLY A 62 22.83 -4.59 -8.25
CA GLY A 62 23.58 -5.35 -9.25
C GLY A 62 23.12 -5.12 -10.69
N ALA A 63 22.12 -4.27 -10.92
CA ALA A 63 21.60 -3.99 -12.25
C ALA A 63 22.62 -3.18 -13.08
N PRO A 64 22.97 -3.61 -14.31
CA PRO A 64 23.86 -2.85 -15.16
C PRO A 64 23.23 -1.52 -15.57
N ASN A 65 24.08 -0.50 -15.79
CA ASN A 65 23.71 0.85 -16.27
C ASN A 65 22.75 1.64 -15.35
N LEU A 66 22.31 1.08 -14.23
CA LEU A 66 21.37 1.75 -13.34
C LEU A 66 22.11 2.76 -12.46
N ASN A 67 21.63 4.00 -12.43
CA ASN A 67 22.11 5.05 -11.55
C ASN A 67 21.16 5.28 -10.36
N ASN A 68 19.85 5.25 -10.60
CA ASN A 68 18.84 5.47 -9.57
C ASN A 68 17.72 4.43 -9.63
N ALA A 69 17.35 3.88 -8.47
CA ALA A 69 16.18 3.04 -8.30
C ALA A 69 15.28 3.64 -7.22
N ILE A 70 14.04 3.96 -7.56
CA ILE A 70 13.04 4.49 -6.63
C ILE A 70 11.91 3.48 -6.55
N VAL A 71 11.63 2.99 -5.34
CA VAL A 71 10.61 1.95 -5.13
C VAL A 71 9.61 2.40 -4.09
N TYR A 72 8.34 2.45 -4.47
CA TYR A 72 7.21 2.72 -3.59
C TYR A 72 6.45 1.43 -3.28
N PHE A 73 6.27 1.12 -1.99
CA PHE A 73 5.56 -0.07 -1.52
C PHE A 73 4.20 0.32 -0.91
N GLY A 74 3.11 -0.19 -1.49
CA GLY A 74 1.73 -0.01 -1.01
C GLY A 74 1.12 -1.25 -0.34
N GLN A 75 1.96 -2.18 0.11
CA GLN A 75 1.52 -3.45 0.68
C GLN A 75 1.70 -3.50 2.21
N CYS A 76 1.04 -4.46 2.86
CA CYS A 76 1.28 -4.78 4.27
C CYS A 76 2.77 -5.09 4.55
N TYR A 77 3.23 -4.78 5.77
CA TYR A 77 4.58 -5.07 6.24
C TYR A 77 5.69 -4.50 5.35
N ALA A 78 5.41 -3.44 4.59
CA ALA A 78 6.40 -2.79 3.72
C ALA A 78 7.66 -2.36 4.52
N GLY A 79 7.54 -2.04 5.81
CA GLY A 79 8.65 -1.72 6.69
C GLY A 79 9.74 -2.79 6.78
N THR A 80 9.49 -4.04 6.38
CA THR A 80 10.55 -5.05 6.22
C THR A 80 11.67 -4.59 5.27
N PHE A 81 11.36 -3.71 4.31
CA PHE A 81 12.31 -3.09 3.40
C PHE A 81 12.99 -1.83 3.97
N ASN A 82 12.53 -1.28 5.09
CA ASN A 82 13.08 -0.06 5.69
C ASN A 82 14.42 -0.29 6.42
N PHE A 83 14.73 -1.55 6.76
CA PHE A 83 15.88 -1.88 7.62
C PHE A 83 17.05 -2.52 6.86
N VAL A 84 17.05 -2.43 5.53
CA VAL A 84 18.16 -2.91 4.70
C VAL A 84 19.23 -1.85 4.49
N GLY A 85 20.43 -2.26 4.10
CA GLY A 85 21.56 -1.37 3.84
C GLY A 85 21.46 -0.58 2.53
N ALA A 86 20.32 0.01 2.18
CA ALA A 86 20.12 0.70 0.89
C ALA A 86 21.11 1.87 0.69
N GLY A 87 21.37 2.64 1.74
CA GLY A 87 22.34 3.75 1.72
C GLY A 87 23.82 3.33 1.73
N LYS A 88 24.15 2.04 1.90
CA LYS A 88 25.54 1.57 1.78
C LYS A 88 25.89 1.44 0.30
N ARG A 89 26.57 2.44 -0.27
CA ARG A 89 26.94 2.48 -1.68
C ARG A 89 28.42 2.12 -1.87
N LYS A 90 28.70 1.22 -2.82
CA LYS A 90 30.04 1.05 -3.40
C LYS A 90 30.16 1.84 -4.70
N ASP A 91 31.38 2.14 -5.11
CA ASP A 91 31.63 2.80 -6.39
C ASP A 91 30.99 2.01 -7.54
N GLY A 92 30.23 2.71 -8.37
CA GLY A 92 29.49 2.12 -9.49
C GLY A 92 28.13 1.50 -9.13
N GLU A 93 27.75 1.40 -7.86
CA GLU A 93 26.39 0.96 -7.49
C GLU A 93 25.36 2.11 -7.62
N PRO A 94 24.11 1.81 -8.02
CA PRO A 94 23.03 2.78 -8.05
C PRO A 94 22.65 3.29 -6.66
N GLU A 95 22.12 4.51 -6.63
CA GLU A 95 21.34 5.02 -5.51
C GLU A 95 19.99 4.28 -5.46
N VAL A 96 19.68 3.67 -4.33
CA VAL A 96 18.39 2.99 -4.13
C VAL A 96 17.62 3.73 -3.04
N VAL A 97 16.45 4.25 -3.40
CA VAL A 97 15.48 4.89 -2.51
C VAL A 97 14.29 3.95 -2.36
N LEU A 98 14.00 3.55 -1.12
CA LEU A 98 12.87 2.68 -0.79
C LEU A 98 11.87 3.48 0.04
N ILE A 99 10.60 3.41 -0.32
CA ILE A 99 9.53 4.21 0.29
C ILE A 99 8.36 3.29 0.57
N GLY A 100 7.83 3.26 1.79
CA GLY A 100 6.72 2.38 2.14
C GLY A 100 5.52 3.13 2.71
N ALA A 101 4.33 2.64 2.38
CA ALA A 101 3.06 3.13 2.89
C ALA A 101 2.84 2.83 4.38
N THR A 102 3.47 1.77 4.88
CA THR A 102 3.34 1.28 6.25
C THR A 102 4.67 0.73 6.75
N ASN A 103 4.85 0.68 8.07
CA ASN A 103 6.03 0.13 8.71
C ASN A 103 5.91 -1.40 8.85
N LEU A 104 6.15 -1.98 10.03
CA LEU A 104 6.01 -3.42 10.31
C LEU A 104 4.55 -3.85 10.58
N THR A 105 3.58 -3.09 10.08
CA THR A 105 2.16 -3.28 10.29
C THR A 105 1.43 -3.47 8.96
N GLU A 106 0.15 -3.78 9.02
CA GLU A 106 -0.74 -3.86 7.86
C GLU A 106 -0.83 -2.49 7.16
N SER A 107 -1.20 -2.52 5.88
CA SER A 107 -1.55 -1.32 5.12
C SER A 107 -3.07 -1.26 4.95
N LEU A 108 -3.64 -0.08 5.13
CA LEU A 108 -5.05 0.18 4.86
C LEU A 108 -5.23 0.56 3.40
N SER A 109 -6.34 0.08 2.84
CA SER A 109 -6.88 0.55 1.59
C SER A 109 -8.31 1.01 1.83
N ILE A 110 -8.74 2.07 1.15
CA ILE A 110 -10.11 2.57 1.28
C ILE A 110 -10.77 2.63 -0.08
N ALA A 111 -12.09 2.55 -0.08
CA ALA A 111 -12.90 2.78 -1.26
C ALA A 111 -12.74 4.24 -1.71
N THR A 112 -12.55 4.42 -3.01
CA THR A 112 -12.48 5.71 -3.68
C THR A 112 -13.09 5.57 -5.07
N THR A 113 -13.34 6.71 -5.71
CA THR A 113 -13.79 6.79 -7.10
C THR A 113 -12.85 7.73 -7.83
N GLU A 114 -12.54 7.44 -9.09
CA GLU A 114 -11.84 8.35 -9.98
C GLU A 114 -12.60 8.44 -11.30
N THR A 115 -12.61 9.61 -11.92
CA THR A 115 -13.23 9.82 -13.25
C THR A 115 -12.20 9.53 -14.33
N PHE A 116 -12.51 8.60 -15.22
CA PHE A 116 -11.65 8.24 -16.34
C PHE A 116 -11.77 9.23 -17.50
N LEU A 117 -10.91 9.07 -18.52
CA LEU A 117 -10.79 9.99 -19.66
C LEU A 117 -12.07 10.09 -20.50
N ASP A 118 -12.92 9.08 -20.45
CA ASP A 118 -14.24 8.98 -21.09
C ASP A 118 -15.35 9.64 -20.26
N GLY A 119 -15.06 10.07 -19.03
CA GLY A 119 -16.03 10.66 -18.11
C GLY A 119 -16.70 9.65 -17.19
N ASP A 120 -16.40 8.36 -17.31
CA ASP A 120 -16.98 7.32 -16.45
C ASP A 120 -16.34 7.36 -15.06
N GLU A 121 -17.18 7.23 -14.03
CA GLU A 121 -16.73 7.07 -12.65
C GLU A 121 -16.46 5.60 -12.34
N PHE A 122 -15.22 5.29 -11.96
CA PHE A 122 -14.82 3.93 -11.60
C PHE A 122 -14.59 3.81 -10.09
N PRO A 123 -15.46 3.11 -9.34
CA PRO A 123 -15.22 2.83 -7.92
C PRO A 123 -14.18 1.72 -7.77
N TRP A 124 -13.22 1.93 -6.88
CA TRP A 124 -12.17 0.96 -6.59
C TRP A 124 -11.61 1.11 -5.17
N THR A 125 -10.85 0.13 -4.73
CA THR A 125 -10.14 0.19 -3.44
C THR A 125 -8.69 0.54 -3.70
N ALA A 126 -8.22 1.64 -3.11
CA ALA A 126 -6.89 2.17 -3.34
C ALA A 126 -6.05 2.10 -2.06
N ASN A 127 -4.76 1.75 -2.22
CA ASN A 127 -3.77 2.09 -1.22
C ASN A 127 -3.62 3.61 -1.19
N ILE A 128 -3.97 4.23 -0.07
CA ILE A 128 -4.05 5.70 0.01
C ILE A 128 -2.70 6.40 -0.13
N PHE A 129 -1.64 5.76 0.36
CA PHE A 129 -0.30 6.30 0.18
C PHE A 129 0.09 6.35 -1.30
N LEU A 130 -0.03 5.23 -2.02
CA LEU A 130 0.27 5.21 -3.46
C LEU A 130 -0.66 6.13 -4.24
N LEU A 131 -1.95 6.21 -3.88
CA LEU A 131 -2.88 7.14 -4.50
C LEU A 131 -2.39 8.59 -4.40
N HIS A 132 -1.94 9.02 -3.22
CA HIS A 132 -1.41 10.38 -3.06
C HIS A 132 -0.04 10.59 -3.72
N VAL A 133 0.79 9.55 -3.84
CA VAL A 133 1.99 9.62 -4.69
C VAL A 133 1.61 9.90 -6.14
N PHE A 134 0.63 9.18 -6.70
CA PHE A 134 0.17 9.40 -8.07
C PHE A 134 -0.54 10.75 -8.27
N LYS A 135 -1.29 11.23 -7.27
CA LYS A 135 -1.90 12.57 -7.29
C LYS A 135 -0.84 13.66 -7.31
N TRP A 136 0.23 13.52 -6.52
CA TRP A 136 1.37 14.43 -6.59
C TRP A 136 2.07 14.35 -7.94
N MET A 137 2.34 13.16 -8.49
CA MET A 137 2.97 13.04 -9.81
C MET A 137 2.14 13.66 -10.93
N SER A 138 0.81 13.56 -10.85
CA SER A 138 -0.11 14.17 -11.82
C SER A 138 -0.14 15.69 -11.74
N LYS A 139 0.15 16.27 -10.57
CA LYS A 139 0.22 17.71 -10.34
C LYS A 139 1.27 18.03 -9.28
N PRO A 140 2.57 18.03 -9.65
CA PRO A 140 3.65 18.20 -8.70
C PRO A 140 3.58 19.54 -7.96
N SER A 141 3.98 19.51 -6.70
CA SER A 141 4.10 20.68 -5.84
C SER A 141 5.37 20.58 -5.01
N ASP A 142 6.11 21.67 -4.91
CA ASP A 142 7.25 21.80 -4.02
C ASP A 142 6.76 21.88 -2.57
N ILE A 143 7.19 20.95 -1.72
CA ILE A 143 6.69 20.82 -0.35
C ILE A 143 7.61 21.53 0.65
N ASP A 144 8.94 21.59 0.42
CA ASP A 144 9.87 22.27 1.34
C ASP A 144 10.34 23.65 0.89
N GLY A 145 9.98 24.08 -0.32
CA GLY A 145 10.21 25.44 -0.80
C GLY A 145 11.59 25.66 -1.44
N ASP A 146 12.28 24.59 -1.87
CA ASP A 146 13.61 24.68 -2.49
C ASP A 146 13.56 24.94 -4.01
N GLY A 147 12.35 25.01 -4.59
CA GLY A 147 12.10 25.25 -6.00
C GLY A 147 12.19 24.00 -6.89
N ARG A 148 12.28 22.80 -6.31
CA ARG A 148 12.39 21.53 -7.04
C ARG A 148 11.20 20.61 -6.77
N TYR A 149 11.00 19.64 -7.66
CA TYR A 149 9.95 18.62 -7.52
C TYR A 149 10.60 17.25 -7.37
N THR A 150 10.98 16.92 -6.14
CA THR A 150 11.84 15.76 -5.88
C THR A 150 11.05 14.54 -5.44
N VAL A 151 11.73 13.37 -5.44
CA VAL A 151 11.22 12.15 -4.81
C VAL A 151 10.85 12.39 -3.35
N MET A 152 11.62 13.23 -2.64
CA MET A 152 11.31 13.62 -1.27
C MET A 152 9.97 14.39 -1.17
N ASP A 153 9.65 15.26 -2.13
CA ASP A 153 8.38 16.00 -2.14
C ASP A 153 7.18 15.08 -2.38
N SER A 154 7.34 14.12 -3.29
CA SER A 154 6.32 13.07 -3.49
C SER A 154 6.02 12.30 -2.20
N TYR A 155 7.06 11.98 -1.42
CA TYR A 155 6.93 11.29 -0.14
C TYR A 155 6.25 12.17 0.91
N LYS A 156 6.68 13.42 1.07
CA LYS A 156 6.09 14.36 2.04
C LYS A 156 4.62 14.60 1.72
N HIS A 157 4.28 14.88 0.46
CA HIS A 157 2.90 15.04 0.03
C HIS A 157 2.09 13.79 0.37
N ALA A 158 2.54 12.61 -0.07
CA ALA A 158 1.83 11.38 0.17
C ALA A 158 1.64 11.07 1.66
N GLY A 159 2.66 11.29 2.49
CA GLY A 159 2.59 11.10 3.93
C GLY A 159 1.59 12.03 4.62
N ILE A 160 1.62 13.34 4.30
CA ILE A 160 0.69 14.34 4.87
C ILE A 160 -0.76 13.96 4.56
N PHE A 161 -1.08 13.75 3.29
CA PHE A 161 -2.46 13.52 2.89
C PHE A 161 -2.97 12.12 3.28
N THR A 162 -2.10 11.10 3.28
CA THR A 162 -2.45 9.78 3.83
C THR A 162 -2.82 9.88 5.31
N ASN A 163 -2.07 10.65 6.10
CA ASN A 163 -2.35 10.84 7.51
C ASN A 163 -3.67 11.61 7.75
N PHE A 164 -3.99 12.60 6.92
CA PHE A 164 -5.29 13.26 6.98
C PHE A 164 -6.45 12.31 6.69
N VAL A 165 -6.33 11.50 5.64
CA VAL A 165 -7.34 10.50 5.28
C VAL A 165 -7.48 9.47 6.40
N ASN A 166 -6.38 8.89 6.89
CA ASN A 166 -6.40 7.92 7.99
C ASN A 166 -7.05 8.49 9.25
N LYS A 167 -6.72 9.71 9.64
CA LYS A 167 -7.32 10.38 10.80
C LYS A 167 -8.84 10.53 10.63
N LYS A 168 -9.28 10.99 9.46
CA LYS A 168 -10.69 11.15 9.15
C LYS A 168 -11.41 9.80 9.18
N THR A 169 -10.92 8.81 8.43
CA THR A 169 -11.50 7.48 8.35
C THR A 169 -11.64 6.83 9.72
N LYS A 170 -10.60 6.89 10.58
CA LYS A 170 -10.69 6.35 11.94
C LYS A 170 -11.73 7.06 12.80
N THR A 171 -11.84 8.37 12.66
CA THR A 171 -12.86 9.17 13.38
C THR A 171 -14.27 8.76 12.95
N ASP A 172 -14.49 8.61 11.64
CA ASP A 172 -15.78 8.20 11.08
C ASP A 172 -16.14 6.76 11.49
N MET A 173 -15.17 5.84 11.41
CA MET A 173 -15.33 4.44 11.84
C MET A 173 -15.67 4.27 13.31
N PHE A 174 -15.26 5.19 14.19
CA PHE A 174 -15.54 5.08 15.62
C PHE A 174 -17.04 5.07 15.92
N GLY A 175 -17.84 5.88 15.20
CA GLY A 175 -19.29 5.87 15.32
C GLY A 175 -19.91 4.53 14.87
N GLU A 176 -19.39 3.97 13.77
CA GLU A 176 -19.82 2.65 13.26
C GLU A 176 -19.52 1.53 14.26
N ILE A 177 -18.35 1.56 14.90
CA ILE A 177 -17.95 0.61 15.94
C ILE A 177 -18.93 0.63 17.11
N ILE A 178 -19.34 1.82 17.59
CA ILE A 178 -20.30 1.94 18.69
C ILE A 178 -21.64 1.32 18.31
N ASN A 179 -22.16 1.67 17.13
CA ASN A 179 -23.45 1.16 16.64
C ASN A 179 -23.41 -0.37 16.46
N MET A 180 -22.33 -0.88 15.86
CA MET A 180 -22.15 -2.31 15.62
C MET A 180 -21.93 -3.08 16.92
N HIS A 181 -21.25 -2.50 17.91
CA HIS A 181 -21.11 -3.09 19.24
C HIS A 181 -22.46 -3.22 19.94
N ALA A 182 -23.30 -2.19 19.89
CA ALA A 182 -24.65 -2.24 20.46
C ALA A 182 -25.53 -3.31 19.78
N GLU A 183 -25.47 -3.43 18.45
CA GLU A 183 -26.18 -4.47 17.69
C GLU A 183 -25.66 -5.87 18.03
N CYS A 184 -24.34 -6.05 18.13
CA CYS A 184 -23.70 -7.30 18.51
C CYS A 184 -24.17 -7.77 19.90
N ASN A 185 -24.27 -6.86 20.87
CA ASN A 185 -24.77 -7.16 22.22
C ASN A 185 -26.24 -7.61 22.21
N LYS A 186 -27.09 -7.01 21.37
CA LYS A 186 -28.49 -7.44 21.19
C LYS A 186 -28.56 -8.86 20.64
N LEU A 187 -27.79 -9.17 19.59
CA LEU A 187 -27.74 -10.50 18.98
C LEU A 187 -27.16 -11.55 19.94
N MET A 188 -26.17 -11.16 20.75
CA MET A 188 -25.61 -12.02 21.79
C MET A 188 -26.66 -12.43 22.83
N ALA A 189 -27.48 -11.48 23.27
CA ALA A 189 -28.57 -11.76 24.21
C ALA A 189 -29.59 -12.76 23.64
N LEU A 190 -30.01 -12.55 22.37
CA LEU A 190 -30.93 -13.45 21.67
C LEU A 190 -30.35 -14.86 21.46
N ALA A 191 -29.07 -14.96 21.12
CA ALA A 191 -28.37 -16.23 20.97
C ALA A 191 -28.21 -16.97 22.31
N SER A 192 -28.15 -16.24 23.43
CA SER A 192 -27.95 -16.82 24.77
C SER A 192 -29.25 -17.23 25.46
N SER A 193 -30.39 -16.65 25.08
CA SER A 193 -31.66 -16.83 25.79
C SER A 193 -32.38 -18.15 25.50
N GLY A 194 -32.04 -18.85 24.42
CA GLY A 194 -32.62 -20.14 24.00
C GLY A 194 -34.15 -20.13 23.83
N THR A 195 -34.64 -20.22 22.60
CA THR A 195 -36.08 -20.23 22.31
C THR A 195 -36.70 -21.62 22.37
N GLY A 196 -35.88 -22.68 22.36
CA GLY A 196 -36.33 -24.07 22.29
C GLY A 196 -36.70 -24.51 20.87
N ASN A 197 -36.66 -23.60 19.90
CA ASN A 197 -36.80 -23.90 18.48
C ASN A 197 -35.41 -23.90 17.83
N TRP A 198 -34.94 -25.09 17.43
CA TRP A 198 -33.59 -25.27 16.88
C TRP A 198 -33.28 -24.40 15.67
N ILE A 199 -34.28 -24.08 14.82
CA ILE A 199 -34.10 -23.23 13.64
C ILE A 199 -33.82 -21.79 14.06
N ILE A 200 -34.60 -21.29 15.02
CA ILE A 200 -34.48 -19.93 15.54
C ILE A 200 -33.16 -19.77 16.30
N ASP A 201 -32.83 -20.75 17.15
CA ASP A 201 -31.61 -20.72 17.97
C ASP A 201 -30.35 -20.77 17.08
N THR A 202 -30.33 -21.64 16.06
CA THR A 202 -29.23 -21.69 15.09
C THR A 202 -29.09 -20.38 14.31
N THR A 203 -30.21 -19.79 13.91
CA THR A 203 -30.21 -18.51 13.17
C THR A 203 -29.69 -17.36 14.03
N ASN A 204 -30.09 -17.29 15.30
CA ASN A 204 -29.60 -16.29 16.24
C ASN A 204 -28.09 -16.41 16.46
N GLU A 205 -27.58 -17.64 16.61
CA GLU A 205 -26.14 -17.89 16.78
C GLU A 205 -25.36 -17.48 15.53
N LEU A 206 -25.84 -17.82 14.33
CA LEU A 206 -25.20 -17.45 13.07
C LEU A 206 -25.16 -15.93 12.89
N ASN A 207 -26.27 -15.23 13.15
CA ASN A 207 -26.34 -13.78 13.07
C ASN A 207 -25.38 -13.10 14.06
N TYR A 208 -25.31 -13.60 15.30
CA TYR A 208 -24.34 -13.13 16.30
C TYR A 208 -22.90 -13.32 15.81
N LYS A 209 -22.53 -14.51 15.33
CA LYS A 209 -21.17 -14.78 14.81
C LYS A 209 -20.80 -13.89 13.62
N ALA A 210 -21.73 -13.70 12.69
CA ALA A 210 -21.53 -12.83 11.54
C ALA A 210 -21.29 -11.37 11.98
N LYS A 211 -22.15 -10.84 12.87
CA LYS A 211 -22.00 -9.46 13.37
C LYS A 211 -20.74 -9.27 14.22
N LYS A 212 -20.38 -10.27 15.04
CA LYS A 212 -19.12 -10.28 15.80
C LYS A 212 -17.90 -10.21 14.89
N THR A 213 -17.91 -10.95 13.79
CA THR A 213 -16.83 -10.92 12.79
C THR A 213 -16.72 -9.54 12.13
N GLN A 214 -17.85 -8.93 11.76
CA GLN A 214 -17.87 -7.57 11.22
C GLN A 214 -17.29 -6.55 12.22
N LEU A 215 -17.69 -6.64 13.50
CA LEU A 215 -17.18 -5.78 14.56
C LEU A 215 -15.67 -5.94 14.75
N GLN A 216 -15.18 -7.19 14.75
CA GLN A 216 -13.75 -7.48 14.85
C GLN A 216 -12.97 -6.88 13.68
N ASN A 217 -13.48 -6.98 12.46
CA ASN A 217 -12.83 -6.40 11.28
C ASN A 217 -12.76 -4.87 11.37
N LEU A 218 -13.83 -4.21 11.82
CA LEU A 218 -13.81 -2.75 12.05
C LEU A 218 -12.80 -2.35 13.11
N LEU A 219 -12.73 -3.09 14.22
CA LEU A 219 -11.76 -2.85 15.29
C LEU A 219 -10.32 -3.02 14.79
N ILE A 220 -10.04 -4.09 14.04
CA ILE A 220 -8.72 -4.34 13.45
C ILE A 220 -8.31 -3.17 12.56
N ALA A 221 -9.19 -2.74 11.64
CA ALA A 221 -8.90 -1.62 10.74
C ALA A 221 -8.71 -0.30 11.52
N HIS A 222 -9.53 -0.03 12.54
CA HIS A 222 -9.39 1.16 13.39
C HIS A 222 -8.07 1.19 14.17
N HIS A 223 -7.64 0.04 14.70
CA HIS A 223 -6.39 -0.10 15.45
C HIS A 223 -5.14 -0.24 14.57
N THR A 224 -5.29 -0.49 13.27
CA THR A 224 -4.15 -0.58 12.35
C THR A 224 -3.44 0.77 12.27
N HIS A 225 -2.15 0.80 12.60
CA HIS A 225 -1.31 1.98 12.41
C HIS A 225 -0.66 1.91 11.03
N GLN A 226 -0.81 2.97 10.24
CA GLN A 226 -0.18 3.10 8.94
C GLN A 226 0.67 4.37 8.93
N GLU A 227 1.96 4.19 9.23
CA GLU A 227 2.96 5.25 9.17
C GLU A 227 3.88 4.98 7.99
N CYS A 228 3.94 5.93 7.06
CA CYS A 228 4.82 5.84 5.92
C CYS A 228 6.28 6.08 6.33
N TRP A 229 7.21 5.62 5.50
CA TRP A 229 8.64 5.80 5.71
C TRP A 229 9.38 5.95 4.39
N ILE A 230 10.56 6.55 4.46
CA ILE A 230 11.51 6.65 3.36
C ILE A 230 12.91 6.26 3.85
N LEU A 231 13.53 5.33 3.15
CA LEU A 231 14.91 4.90 3.34
C LEU A 231 15.77 5.50 2.24
N ASN A 232 16.94 6.01 2.64
CA ASN A 232 17.89 6.74 1.80
C ASN A 232 17.36 8.13 1.35
N ALA A 233 17.04 8.97 2.33
CA ALA A 233 16.47 10.30 2.11
C ALA A 233 17.39 11.30 1.37
N ARG A 234 18.71 11.17 1.48
CA ARG A 234 19.67 12.10 0.86
C ARG A 234 19.59 12.14 -0.66
N PRO A 235 19.65 11.00 -1.39
CA PRO A 235 19.42 11.01 -2.82
C PRO A 235 17.98 11.38 -3.18
N ALA A 236 16.99 11.02 -2.35
CA ALA A 236 15.59 11.39 -2.60
C ALA A 236 15.35 12.91 -2.64
N GLN A 237 16.14 13.71 -1.93
CA GLN A 237 16.12 15.18 -1.98
C GLN A 237 16.74 15.77 -3.26
N LYS A 238 17.35 14.94 -4.11
CA LYS A 238 18.09 15.41 -5.29
C LYS A 238 17.52 14.87 -6.60
N ILE A 239 16.82 13.74 -6.55
CA ILE A 239 16.23 13.10 -7.72
C ILE A 239 14.90 13.81 -8.00
N GLU A 240 14.83 14.51 -9.13
CA GLU A 240 13.64 15.19 -9.65
C GLU A 240 12.81 14.24 -10.53
N PHE A 241 11.50 14.49 -10.58
CA PHE A 241 10.54 13.79 -11.45
C PHE A 241 10.37 14.46 -12.82
#